data_AF-A0A3P6CXG9-F1
#
_entry.id   AF-A0A3P6CXG9-F1
#
_cell.length_a   1.000
_cell.length_b   1.000
_cell.length_c   1.000
_cell.angle_alpha   90.00
_cell.angle_beta   90.00
_cell.angle_gamma   90.00
#
_symmetry.space_group_name_H-M   'P 1'
#
loop_
_entity.id
_entity.type
_entity.pdbx_description
1 polymer ?
#
loop_
_entity_poly.entity_id
_entity_poly.type
_entity_poly.pdbx_seq_one_letter_code
_entity_poly.pdbx_strand_id
1 'polypeptide(L)'
;MEQFRQIGEVLGSLNALMVLQDDILINQRQCCLLLEIFSLAFTTVAEEIRQNLKLEEKHTKWKALEQPLRELYRVFKEGELYVKHCMDNSDWWGKVINLHQNKDCVEFHIQLVLLFPCGRRSDRGCRRDLRPRPLLEMERRRAVISRKYDREWNDPKLFQWRFGKQYLVPKDVCSRFENSWREDRWKLVEALQEKRKSNSDEIGKTEKRLADLLLKKLTGLEQFKR
;
A
#
# COMPACT_ATOMS: atom_id res chain seq x y z
N MET A 1 -7.26 19.90 -3.74
CA MET A 1 -8.44 19.14 -4.20
C MET A 1 -8.20 18.44 -5.52
N GLU A 2 -7.62 19.09 -6.53
CA GLU A 2 -7.32 18.40 -7.79
C GLU A 2 -6.44 17.16 -7.59
N GLN A 3 -5.40 17.25 -6.76
CA GLN A 3 -4.57 16.09 -6.40
C GLN A 3 -5.36 14.97 -5.71
N PHE A 4 -6.35 15.30 -4.87
CA PHE A 4 -7.18 14.29 -4.21
C PHE A 4 -8.16 13.63 -5.19
N ARG A 5 -8.70 14.40 -6.14
CA ARG A 5 -9.52 13.89 -7.26
C ARG A 5 -8.71 12.91 -8.11
N GLN A 6 -7.48 13.26 -8.45
CA GLN A 6 -6.56 12.42 -9.21
C GLN A 6 -6.23 11.11 -8.47
N ILE A 7 -6.04 11.14 -7.15
CA ILE A 7 -5.88 9.90 -6.36
C ILE A 7 -7.12 9.00 -6.51
N GLY A 8 -8.32 9.59 -6.45
CA GLY A 8 -9.58 8.86 -6.66
C GLY A 8 -9.69 8.24 -8.06
N GLU A 9 -9.25 8.95 -9.10
CA GLU A 9 -9.20 8.41 -10.48
C GLU A 9 -8.26 7.22 -10.59
N VAL A 10 -7.08 7.28 -9.95
CA VAL A 10 -6.13 6.17 -9.92
C VAL A 10 -6.69 4.97 -9.18
N LEU A 11 -7.32 5.20 -8.02
CA LEU A 11 -7.98 4.14 -7.29
C LEU A 11 -9.14 3.51 -8.08
N GLY A 12 -9.88 4.32 -8.85
CA GLY A 12 -10.90 3.83 -9.79
C GLY A 12 -10.31 2.96 -10.90
N SER A 13 -9.20 3.40 -11.51
CA SER A 13 -8.43 2.62 -12.49
C SER A 13 -7.96 1.29 -11.91
N LEU A 14 -7.41 1.32 -10.68
CA LEU A 14 -6.94 0.13 -9.98
C LEU A 14 -8.09 -0.87 -9.71
N ASN A 15 -9.24 -0.37 -9.25
CA ASN A 15 -10.43 -1.20 -9.06
C ASN A 15 -10.87 -1.85 -10.38
N ALA A 16 -10.87 -1.10 -11.49
CA ALA A 16 -11.25 -1.63 -12.80
C ALA A 16 -10.32 -2.75 -13.28
N LEU A 17 -9.01 -2.61 -13.04
CA LEU A 17 -8.02 -3.65 -13.32
C LEU A 17 -8.24 -4.90 -12.48
N MET A 18 -8.47 -4.73 -11.17
CA MET A 18 -8.64 -5.83 -10.23
C MET A 18 -9.96 -6.60 -10.38
N VAL A 19 -10.92 -6.14 -11.21
CA VAL A 19 -12.07 -6.97 -11.60
C VAL A 19 -11.62 -8.25 -12.32
N LEU A 20 -10.51 -8.18 -13.05
CA LEU A 20 -9.89 -9.30 -13.76
C LEU A 20 -8.77 -9.95 -12.93
N GLN A 21 -8.87 -9.92 -11.61
CA GLN A 21 -7.83 -10.43 -10.69
C GLN A 21 -7.51 -11.92 -10.91
N ASP A 22 -8.42 -12.70 -11.50
CA ASP A 22 -8.21 -14.14 -11.72
C ASP A 22 -7.20 -14.42 -12.84
N ASP A 23 -6.95 -13.44 -13.72
CA ASP A 23 -5.92 -13.52 -14.77
C ASP A 23 -4.50 -13.29 -14.22
N ILE A 24 -4.37 -12.84 -12.96
CA ILE A 24 -3.07 -12.58 -12.33
C ILE A 24 -2.44 -13.90 -11.87
N LEU A 25 -1.45 -14.36 -12.63
CA LEU A 25 -0.71 -15.58 -12.34
C LEU A 25 0.34 -15.43 -11.23
N ILE A 26 0.80 -14.20 -10.95
CA ILE A 26 1.89 -13.90 -10.01
C ILE A 26 1.45 -12.75 -9.09
N ASN A 27 1.61 -12.93 -7.77
CA ASN A 27 1.35 -11.91 -6.74
C ASN A 27 -0.13 -11.45 -6.63
N GLN A 28 -1.08 -12.29 -6.99
CA GLN A 28 -2.51 -11.98 -6.91
C GLN A 28 -2.93 -11.49 -5.52
N ARG A 29 -2.54 -12.19 -4.44
CA ARG A 29 -2.93 -11.82 -3.06
C ARG A 29 -2.32 -10.51 -2.62
N GLN A 30 -1.08 -10.24 -3.03
CA GLN A 30 -0.41 -8.97 -2.81
C GLN A 30 -1.10 -7.83 -3.56
N CYS A 31 -1.50 -8.01 -4.81
CA CYS A 31 -2.26 -7.01 -5.57
C CYS A 31 -3.63 -6.73 -4.93
N CYS A 32 -4.35 -7.77 -4.47
CA CYS A 32 -5.60 -7.61 -3.73
C CYS A 32 -5.38 -6.83 -2.43
N LEU A 33 -4.35 -7.18 -1.66
CA LEU A 33 -4.02 -6.48 -0.42
C LEU A 33 -3.66 -5.01 -0.65
N LEU A 34 -2.91 -4.73 -1.72
CA LEU A 34 -2.54 -3.37 -2.11
C LEU A 34 -3.78 -2.53 -2.43
N LEU A 35 -4.74 -3.08 -3.19
CA LEU A 35 -6.02 -2.42 -3.47
C LEU A 35 -6.81 -2.11 -2.20
N GLU A 36 -6.90 -3.07 -1.27
CA GLU A 36 -7.61 -2.88 -0.01
C GLU A 36 -6.96 -1.78 0.84
N ILE A 37 -5.63 -1.76 0.93
CA ILE A 37 -4.89 -0.75 1.69
C ILE A 37 -5.06 0.63 1.05
N PHE A 38 -4.99 0.74 -0.27
CA PHE A 38 -5.22 2.00 -0.97
C PHE A 38 -6.66 2.50 -0.80
N SER A 39 -7.64 1.58 -0.79
CA SER A 39 -9.05 1.92 -0.51
C SER A 39 -9.24 2.41 0.93
N LEU A 40 -8.60 1.75 1.90
CA LEU A 40 -8.64 2.15 3.30
C LEU A 40 -7.93 3.49 3.53
N ALA A 41 -6.80 3.71 2.86
CA ALA A 41 -6.06 4.97 2.91
C ALA A 41 -6.89 6.12 2.34
N PHE A 42 -7.50 5.92 1.17
CA PHE A 42 -8.34 6.93 0.54
C PHE A 42 -9.55 7.30 1.39
N THR A 43 -10.25 6.31 1.94
CA THR A 43 -11.42 6.54 2.81
C THR A 43 -11.04 7.25 4.10
N THR A 44 -9.95 6.85 4.75
CA THR A 44 -9.46 7.48 5.98
C THR A 44 -9.04 8.92 5.74
N VAL A 45 -8.33 9.21 4.64
CA VAL A 45 -7.97 10.58 4.26
C VAL A 45 -9.21 11.41 3.90
N ALA A 46 -10.19 10.84 3.21
CA ALA A 46 -11.45 11.51 2.89
C ALA A 46 -12.23 11.89 4.17
N GLU A 47 -12.29 10.98 5.14
CA GLU A 47 -12.93 11.22 6.43
C GLU A 47 -12.19 12.28 7.24
N GLU A 48 -10.86 12.25 7.30
CA GLU A 48 -10.07 13.26 7.98
C GLU A 48 -10.25 14.65 7.34
N ILE A 49 -10.31 14.73 6.01
CA ILE A 49 -10.59 15.99 5.29
C ILE A 49 -12.00 16.49 5.65
N ARG A 50 -13.01 15.63 5.61
CA ARG A 50 -14.41 15.99 5.91
C ARG A 50 -14.61 16.45 7.36
N GLN A 51 -13.91 15.83 8.31
CA GLN A 51 -14.05 16.16 9.74
C GLN A 51 -13.24 17.41 10.15
N ASN A 52 -12.08 17.64 9.54
CA ASN A 52 -11.15 18.67 10.02
C ASN A 52 -11.17 19.97 9.20
N LEU A 53 -11.55 19.90 7.92
CA LEU A 53 -11.50 21.02 6.97
C LEU A 53 -12.91 21.51 6.61
N LYS A 54 -13.05 22.82 6.43
CA LYS A 54 -14.24 23.44 5.86
C LYS A 54 -14.08 23.51 4.33
N LEU A 55 -15.07 23.03 3.59
CA LEU A 55 -15.03 22.93 2.12
C LEU A 55 -14.97 24.31 1.45
N GLU A 56 -15.45 25.34 2.15
CA GLU A 56 -15.51 26.74 1.70
C GLU A 56 -14.11 27.40 1.61
N GLU A 57 -13.09 26.84 2.27
CA GLU A 57 -11.73 27.41 2.33
C GLU A 57 -10.74 26.77 1.33
N LYS A 58 -11.28 26.08 0.31
CA LYS A 58 -10.56 25.23 -0.67
C LYS A 58 -9.40 25.90 -1.40
N HIS A 59 -9.46 27.22 -1.63
CA HIS A 59 -8.47 27.95 -2.45
C HIS A 59 -7.38 28.68 -1.66
N THR A 60 -7.53 28.83 -0.33
CA THR A 60 -6.61 29.64 0.48
C THR A 60 -5.84 28.82 1.51
N LYS A 61 -6.51 27.90 2.23
CA LYS A 61 -5.88 27.17 3.36
C LYS A 61 -5.36 25.78 3.00
N TRP A 62 -5.70 25.28 1.83
CA TRP A 62 -5.40 23.91 1.42
C TRP A 62 -4.04 23.77 0.71
N LYS A 63 -3.30 24.86 0.55
CA LYS A 63 -1.98 24.88 -0.12
C LYS A 63 -0.96 23.98 0.60
N ALA A 64 -1.04 23.86 1.92
CA ALA A 64 -0.18 22.98 2.72
C ALA A 64 -0.45 21.47 2.48
N LEU A 65 -1.63 21.12 1.97
CA LEU A 65 -2.02 19.74 1.64
C LEU A 65 -1.56 19.31 0.25
N GLU A 66 -1.18 20.27 -0.60
CA GLU A 66 -0.88 19.98 -2.00
C GLU A 66 0.33 19.04 -2.15
N GLN A 67 1.42 19.32 -1.45
CA GLN A 67 2.64 18.51 -1.56
C GLN A 67 2.50 17.10 -0.97
N PRO A 68 1.90 16.93 0.22
CA PRO A 68 1.51 15.59 0.67
C PRO A 68 0.64 14.90 -0.38
N LEU A 69 -0.48 15.47 -0.82
CA LEU A 69 -1.39 14.77 -1.73
C LEU A 69 -0.71 14.40 -3.06
N ARG A 70 0.26 15.20 -3.51
CA ARG A 70 1.09 14.87 -4.69
C ARG A 70 1.99 13.65 -4.46
N GLU A 71 2.60 13.53 -3.30
CA GLU A 71 3.38 12.33 -2.91
C GLU A 71 2.47 11.10 -2.84
N LEU A 72 1.30 11.22 -2.21
CA LEU A 72 0.33 10.13 -2.14
C LEU A 72 -0.14 9.69 -3.53
N TYR A 73 -0.41 10.65 -4.41
CA TYR A 73 -0.74 10.38 -5.82
C TYR A 73 0.36 9.58 -6.54
N ARG A 74 1.64 9.94 -6.33
CA ARG A 74 2.76 9.18 -6.91
C ARG A 74 2.75 7.73 -6.44
N VAL A 75 2.55 7.48 -5.15
CA VAL A 75 2.48 6.13 -4.59
C VAL A 75 1.32 5.33 -5.17
N PHE A 76 0.14 5.95 -5.30
CA PHE A 76 -1.01 5.30 -5.92
C PHE A 76 -0.74 4.95 -7.39
N LYS A 77 -0.06 5.86 -8.13
CA LYS A 77 0.34 5.60 -9.52
C LYS A 77 1.38 4.50 -9.66
N GLU A 78 2.36 4.44 -8.78
CA GLU A 78 3.34 3.36 -8.77
C GLU A 78 2.68 2.01 -8.46
N GLY A 79 1.74 1.97 -7.49
CA GLY A 79 0.96 0.76 -7.23
C GLY A 79 0.07 0.35 -8.40
N GLU A 80 -0.52 1.29 -9.13
CA GLU A 80 -1.26 1.00 -10.38
C GLU A 80 -0.35 0.39 -11.45
N LEU A 81 0.85 0.92 -11.63
CA LEU A 81 1.83 0.38 -12.58
C LEU A 81 2.30 -1.02 -12.17
N TYR A 82 2.48 -1.25 -10.87
CA TYR A 82 2.82 -2.57 -10.33
C TYR A 82 1.73 -3.60 -10.65
N VAL A 83 0.46 -3.27 -10.40
CA VAL A 83 -0.65 -4.18 -10.72
C VAL A 83 -0.74 -4.46 -12.22
N LYS A 84 -0.58 -3.42 -13.07
CA LYS A 84 -0.52 -3.63 -14.53
C LYS A 84 0.62 -4.55 -14.95
N HIS A 85 1.80 -4.41 -14.33
CA HIS A 85 2.93 -5.28 -14.60
C HIS A 85 2.66 -6.74 -14.17
N CYS A 86 1.94 -6.95 -13.06
CA CYS A 86 1.55 -8.28 -12.60
C CYS A 86 0.44 -8.91 -13.46
N MET A 87 -0.44 -8.10 -14.06
CA MET A 87 -1.51 -8.54 -14.96
C MET A 87 -1.05 -8.80 -16.40
N ASP A 88 0.05 -8.19 -16.81
CA ASP A 88 0.55 -8.36 -18.17
C ASP A 88 0.97 -9.83 -18.40
N ASN A 89 0.65 -10.38 -19.57
CA ASN A 89 0.92 -11.78 -19.93
C ASN A 89 2.29 -11.98 -20.61
N SER A 90 3.03 -10.89 -20.88
CA SER A 90 4.37 -10.98 -21.48
C SER A 90 5.40 -11.65 -20.57
N ASP A 91 6.31 -12.45 -21.13
CA ASP A 91 7.51 -13.01 -20.48
C ASP A 91 7.33 -13.56 -19.05
N TRP A 92 6.48 -14.59 -18.91
CA TRP A 92 6.18 -15.23 -17.61
C TRP A 92 7.45 -15.60 -16.81
N TRP A 93 8.45 -16.20 -17.44
CA TRP A 93 9.72 -16.55 -16.77
C TRP A 93 10.51 -15.32 -16.30
N GLY A 94 10.55 -14.26 -17.10
CA GLY A 94 11.18 -12.99 -16.72
C GLY A 94 10.49 -12.36 -15.51
N LYS A 95 9.16 -12.41 -15.47
CA LYS A 95 8.36 -11.95 -14.34
C LYS A 95 8.59 -12.76 -13.08
N VAL A 96 8.63 -14.09 -13.17
CA VAL A 96 8.95 -14.92 -12.00
C VAL A 96 10.34 -14.59 -11.46
N ILE A 97 11.36 -14.45 -12.32
CA ILE A 97 12.71 -14.09 -11.88
C ILE A 97 12.74 -12.73 -11.17
N ASN A 98 11.98 -11.74 -11.66
CA ASN A 98 11.96 -10.40 -11.06
C ASN A 98 11.09 -10.33 -9.78
N LEU A 99 9.96 -11.03 -9.75
CA LEU A 99 8.93 -10.87 -8.72
C LEU A 99 8.98 -11.91 -7.60
N HIS A 100 9.70 -13.03 -7.75
CA HIS A 100 9.71 -14.12 -6.75
C HIS A 100 10.28 -13.74 -5.36
N GLN A 101 11.03 -12.64 -5.26
CA GLN A 101 11.58 -12.12 -3.99
C GLN A 101 11.02 -10.74 -3.63
N ASN A 102 10.04 -10.23 -4.38
CA ASN A 102 9.60 -8.85 -4.25
C ASN A 102 8.64 -8.66 -3.06
N LYS A 103 9.17 -8.80 -1.84
CA LYS A 103 8.50 -8.42 -0.58
C LYS A 103 8.49 -6.90 -0.42
N ASP A 104 9.55 -6.24 -0.92
CA ASP A 104 9.83 -4.83 -0.70
C ASP A 104 8.85 -3.88 -1.40
N CYS A 105 8.28 -4.22 -2.56
CA CYS A 105 7.39 -3.30 -3.29
C CYS A 105 6.09 -3.03 -2.52
N VAL A 106 5.45 -4.07 -1.96
CA VAL A 106 4.23 -3.89 -1.18
C VAL A 106 4.55 -3.29 0.19
N GLU A 107 5.65 -3.70 0.84
CA GLU A 107 6.10 -3.06 2.08
C GLU A 107 6.42 -1.58 1.89
N PHE A 108 7.06 -1.20 0.78
CA PHE A 108 7.43 0.17 0.44
C PHE A 108 6.21 1.03 0.14
N HIS A 109 5.26 0.54 -0.67
CA HIS A 109 4.02 1.26 -0.95
C HIS A 109 3.15 1.41 0.30
N ILE A 110 3.07 0.37 1.14
CA ILE A 110 2.39 0.45 2.43
C ILE A 110 3.13 1.43 3.34
N GLN A 111 4.44 1.31 3.51
CA GLN A 111 5.23 2.17 4.38
C GLN A 111 5.13 3.63 3.99
N LEU A 112 5.10 3.96 2.68
CA LEU A 112 4.88 5.33 2.20
C LEU A 112 3.47 5.85 2.49
N VAL A 113 2.44 4.99 2.38
CA VAL A 113 1.06 5.32 2.74
C VAL A 113 0.90 5.47 4.27
N LEU A 114 1.59 4.65 5.07
CA LEU A 114 1.64 4.73 6.53
C LEU A 114 2.42 5.96 7.02
N LEU A 115 3.46 6.34 6.30
CA LEU A 115 4.24 7.55 6.55
C LEU A 115 3.48 8.81 6.21
N PHE A 116 2.30 8.72 5.59
CA PHE A 116 1.44 9.83 5.23
C PHE A 116 0.66 10.34 6.44
N PRO A 117 1.20 11.25 7.26
CA PRO A 117 0.51 11.69 8.44
C PRO A 117 -0.24 12.92 7.98
N CYS A 118 -1.39 12.72 7.32
CA CYS A 118 -2.37 13.78 7.11
C CYS A 118 -2.59 14.58 8.42
N GLY A 119 -2.50 13.90 9.57
CA GLY A 119 -2.52 14.50 10.90
C GLY A 119 -1.22 15.17 11.43
N ARG A 120 -0.02 15.03 10.84
CA ARG A 120 1.17 15.81 11.28
C ARG A 120 1.34 17.13 10.54
N ARG A 121 1.01 17.18 9.24
CA ARG A 121 1.27 18.35 8.38
C ARG A 121 0.06 19.27 8.21
N SER A 122 -1.17 18.76 8.14
CA SER A 122 -2.39 19.61 8.17
C SER A 122 -2.50 20.40 9.46
N ASP A 123 -1.99 19.80 10.54
CA ASP A 123 -2.06 20.29 11.89
C ASP A 123 -0.99 21.34 12.20
N ARG A 124 0.21 21.19 11.60
CA ARG A 124 1.23 22.25 11.57
C ARG A 124 0.87 23.37 10.60
N GLY A 125 0.17 23.10 9.50
CA GLY A 125 -0.28 24.12 8.54
C GLY A 125 -1.35 25.07 9.13
N CYS A 126 -2.23 24.54 9.98
CA CYS A 126 -3.18 25.34 10.77
C CYS A 126 -2.53 26.12 11.92
N ARG A 127 -1.22 25.96 12.20
CA ARG A 127 -0.51 26.79 13.21
C ARG A 127 -0.28 28.23 12.76
N ARG A 128 -0.40 28.51 11.46
CA ARG A 128 -0.10 29.82 10.86
C ARG A 128 -1.40 30.58 10.55
N ASP A 129 -2.33 30.62 11.51
CA ASP A 129 -3.54 31.44 11.40
C ASP A 129 -3.16 32.92 11.59
N LEU A 130 -3.42 33.72 10.56
CA LEU A 130 -3.34 35.19 10.57
C LEU A 130 -4.72 35.85 10.73
N ARG A 131 -5.81 35.10 11.02
CA ARG A 131 -7.16 35.66 11.25
C ARG A 131 -8.05 34.84 12.21
N PRO A 132 -9.05 35.45 12.87
CA PRO A 132 -9.67 34.91 14.09
C PRO A 132 -10.73 33.84 13.79
N ARG A 133 -10.36 32.58 14.01
CA ARG A 133 -11.30 31.52 14.37
C ARG A 133 -11.68 31.71 15.85
N PRO A 134 -12.87 31.33 16.35
CA PRO A 134 -13.16 31.45 17.77
C PRO A 134 -12.04 30.77 18.59
N LEU A 135 -11.33 31.57 19.39
CA LEU A 135 -10.12 31.20 20.12
C LEU A 135 -10.28 29.86 20.87
N LEU A 136 -11.49 29.62 21.38
CA LEU A 136 -11.87 28.40 22.10
C LEU A 136 -11.78 27.12 21.25
N GLU A 137 -12.21 27.14 19.98
CA GLU A 137 -12.09 25.96 19.10
C GLU A 137 -10.62 25.66 18.76
N MET A 138 -9.82 26.72 18.60
CA MET A 138 -8.40 26.60 18.30
C MET A 138 -7.63 26.04 19.49
N GLU A 139 -7.92 26.52 20.70
CA GLU A 139 -7.32 26.02 21.94
C GLU A 139 -7.73 24.58 22.23
N ARG A 140 -9.01 24.23 22.05
CA ARG A 140 -9.49 22.85 22.20
C ARG A 140 -8.81 21.91 21.21
N ARG A 141 -8.71 22.28 19.92
CA ARG A 141 -7.96 21.48 18.94
C ARG A 141 -6.49 21.35 19.35
N ARG A 142 -5.85 22.44 19.74
CA ARG A 142 -4.44 22.46 20.19
C ARG A 142 -4.21 21.51 21.37
N ALA A 143 -5.12 21.49 22.34
CA ALA A 143 -5.05 20.59 23.49
C ALA A 143 -5.22 19.12 23.09
N VAL A 144 -6.17 18.80 22.20
CA VAL A 144 -6.37 17.43 21.67
C VAL A 144 -5.12 16.92 20.96
N ILE A 145 -4.48 17.77 20.15
CA ILE A 145 -3.25 17.45 19.43
C ILE A 145 -2.09 17.25 20.40
N SER A 146 -1.94 18.14 21.38
CA SER A 146 -0.89 18.03 22.38
C SER A 146 -0.99 16.72 23.15
N ARG A 147 -2.21 16.32 23.53
CA ARG A 147 -2.49 15.04 24.19
C ARG A 147 -2.30 13.84 23.27
N LYS A 148 -2.49 13.99 21.96
CA LYS A 148 -2.25 12.93 20.96
C LYS A 148 -0.76 12.58 20.86
N TYR A 149 0.15 13.53 21.08
CA TYR A 149 1.60 13.32 21.04
C TYR A 149 2.25 13.24 22.42
N ASP A 150 1.46 12.91 23.45
CA ASP A 150 1.99 12.73 24.80
C ASP A 150 2.93 11.51 24.89
N ARG A 151 3.88 11.55 25.83
CA ARG A 151 4.87 10.48 26.04
C ARG A 151 4.22 9.16 26.48
N GLU A 152 3.00 9.24 26.98
CA GLU A 152 2.18 8.09 27.38
C GLU A 152 1.84 7.16 26.20
N TRP A 153 1.88 7.67 24.96
CA TRP A 153 1.56 6.89 23.75
C TRP A 153 2.77 6.20 23.10
N ASN A 154 3.90 6.09 23.81
CA ASN A 154 5.12 5.45 23.28
C ASN A 154 5.07 3.91 23.27
N ASP A 155 4.07 3.29 23.91
CA ASP A 155 3.89 1.83 23.83
C ASP A 155 3.26 1.43 22.48
N PRO A 156 3.89 0.54 21.69
CA PRO A 156 3.37 0.11 20.39
C PRO A 156 1.95 -0.48 20.44
N LYS A 157 1.59 -1.20 21.51
CA LYS A 157 0.27 -1.83 21.63
C LYS A 157 -0.81 -0.78 21.91
N LEU A 158 -0.54 0.17 22.81
CA LEU A 158 -1.39 1.33 23.08
C LEU A 158 -1.57 2.22 21.85
N PHE A 159 -0.48 2.49 21.12
CA PHE A 159 -0.53 3.26 19.87
C PHE A 159 -1.39 2.56 18.82
N GLN A 160 -1.17 1.25 18.61
CA GLN A 160 -1.95 0.46 17.66
C GLN A 160 -3.44 0.43 18.05
N TRP A 161 -3.75 0.30 19.34
CA TRP A 161 -5.14 0.26 19.80
C TRP A 161 -5.86 1.60 19.61
N ARG A 162 -5.21 2.73 19.91
CA ARG A 162 -5.83 4.06 19.80
C ARG A 162 -5.81 4.64 18.39
N PHE A 163 -4.69 4.49 17.68
CA PHE A 163 -4.44 5.16 16.41
C PHE A 163 -4.31 4.21 15.23
N GLY A 164 -4.40 2.89 15.43
CA GLY A 164 -4.24 1.90 14.36
C GLY A 164 -5.15 2.12 13.16
N LYS A 165 -6.39 2.58 13.36
CA LYS A 165 -7.29 2.94 12.25
C LYS A 165 -6.84 4.18 11.48
N GLN A 166 -6.34 5.20 12.18
CA GLN A 166 -5.89 6.46 11.57
C GLN A 166 -4.58 6.29 10.79
N TYR A 167 -3.71 5.39 11.24
CA TYR A 167 -2.45 5.10 10.57
C TYR A 167 -2.50 3.84 9.73
N LEU A 168 -3.67 3.23 9.46
CA LEU A 168 -3.77 2.01 8.63
C LEU A 168 -2.92 0.83 9.15
N VAL A 169 -2.72 0.75 10.46
CA VAL A 169 -2.04 -0.37 11.16
C VAL A 169 -3.02 -1.18 12.04
N PRO A 170 -4.20 -1.63 11.56
CA PRO A 170 -4.97 -2.60 12.31
C PRO A 170 -4.20 -3.93 12.36
N LYS A 171 -4.34 -4.68 13.47
CA LYS A 171 -3.69 -6.00 13.66
C LYS A 171 -3.96 -6.94 12.48
N ASP A 172 -5.16 -6.85 11.93
CA ASP A 172 -5.59 -7.66 10.79
C ASP A 172 -4.74 -7.39 9.56
N VAL A 173 -4.47 -6.13 9.21
CA VAL A 173 -3.65 -5.77 8.02
C VAL A 173 -2.21 -6.28 8.17
N CYS A 174 -1.60 -6.15 9.35
CA CYS A 174 -0.25 -6.66 9.59
C CYS A 174 -0.17 -8.19 9.43
N SER A 175 -1.17 -8.91 9.95
CA SER A 175 -1.22 -10.37 9.80
C SER A 175 -1.51 -10.81 8.36
N ARG A 176 -2.38 -10.08 7.66
CA ARG A 176 -2.71 -10.31 6.26
C ARG A 176 -1.53 -10.06 5.34
N PHE A 177 -0.65 -9.13 5.68
CA PHE A 177 0.57 -8.88 4.93
C PHE A 177 1.46 -10.13 4.82
N GLU A 178 1.81 -10.72 5.97
CA GLU A 178 2.63 -11.95 6.00
C GLU A 178 1.88 -13.16 5.44
N ASN A 179 0.55 -13.19 5.51
CA ASN A 179 -0.25 -14.27 4.93
C ASN A 179 -0.31 -14.17 3.40
N SER A 180 -0.59 -12.99 2.84
CA SER A 180 -0.65 -12.75 1.40
C SER A 180 0.67 -13.09 0.71
N TRP A 181 1.80 -12.71 1.31
CA TRP A 181 3.12 -13.07 0.81
C TRP A 181 3.34 -14.59 0.79
N ARG A 182 2.97 -15.29 1.86
CA ARG A 182 3.10 -16.76 1.94
C ARG A 182 2.20 -17.48 0.96
N GLU A 183 0.96 -17.02 0.79
CA GLU A 183 0.00 -17.57 -0.16
C GLU A 183 0.46 -17.42 -1.61
N ASP A 184 0.94 -16.23 -2.00
CA ASP A 184 1.44 -16.01 -3.36
C ASP A 184 2.69 -16.86 -3.65
N ARG A 185 3.59 -16.99 -2.66
CA ARG A 185 4.75 -17.88 -2.79
C ARG A 185 4.33 -19.34 -2.94
N TRP A 186 3.31 -19.79 -2.22
CA TRP A 186 2.79 -21.15 -2.34
C TRP A 186 2.20 -21.39 -3.74
N LYS A 187 1.32 -20.49 -4.21
CA LYS A 187 0.73 -20.55 -5.55
C LYS A 187 1.79 -20.55 -6.65
N LEU A 188 2.85 -19.75 -6.49
CA LEU A 188 3.96 -19.71 -7.43
C LEU A 188 4.72 -21.06 -7.49
N VAL A 189 4.93 -21.70 -6.34
CA VAL A 189 5.55 -23.03 -6.27
C VAL A 189 4.68 -24.07 -6.95
N GLU A 190 3.36 -24.05 -6.74
CA GLU A 190 2.41 -24.94 -7.42
C GLU A 190 2.45 -24.75 -8.94
N ALA A 191 2.37 -23.50 -9.42
CA ALA A 191 2.45 -23.17 -10.84
C ALA A 191 3.77 -23.62 -11.49
N LEU A 192 4.90 -23.48 -10.78
CA LEU A 192 6.21 -23.96 -11.23
C LEU A 192 6.27 -25.49 -11.29
N GLN A 193 5.64 -26.19 -10.34
CA GLN A 193 5.56 -27.65 -10.34
C GLN A 193 4.67 -28.17 -11.48
N GLU A 194 3.56 -27.50 -11.76
CA GLU A 194 2.68 -27.84 -12.88
C GLU A 194 3.38 -27.65 -14.22
N LYS A 195 4.03 -26.50 -14.45
CA LYS A 195 4.82 -26.24 -15.67
C LYS A 195 6.03 -27.16 -15.83
N ARG A 196 6.58 -27.68 -14.72
CA ARG A 196 7.62 -28.71 -14.75
C ARG A 196 7.09 -30.07 -15.21
N LYS A 197 5.87 -30.44 -14.77
CA LYS A 197 5.22 -31.71 -15.07
C LYS A 197 4.53 -31.71 -16.43
N SER A 198 4.16 -30.56 -16.98
CA SER A 198 3.58 -30.45 -18.32
C SER A 198 4.61 -30.91 -19.36
N ASN A 199 4.28 -32.00 -20.04
CA ASN A 199 5.06 -32.61 -21.11
C ASN A 199 4.82 -31.94 -22.47
N SER A 200 4.33 -30.70 -22.52
CA SER A 200 4.18 -30.00 -23.79
C SER A 200 5.54 -29.75 -24.42
N ASP A 201 5.66 -30.04 -25.71
CA ASP A 201 6.86 -29.79 -26.53
C ASP A 201 7.24 -28.29 -26.62
N GLU A 202 6.42 -27.41 -26.05
CA GLU A 202 6.64 -25.96 -25.96
C GLU A 202 7.66 -25.55 -24.88
N ILE A 203 7.88 -26.37 -23.84
CA ILE A 203 8.78 -25.99 -22.74
C ILE A 203 10.19 -26.55 -23.00
N GLY A 204 11.12 -25.66 -23.30
CA GLY A 204 12.51 -25.99 -23.60
C GLY A 204 13.23 -26.64 -22.41
N LYS A 205 14.26 -27.45 -22.70
CA LYS A 205 15.13 -28.08 -21.66
C LYS A 205 15.74 -27.05 -20.69
N THR A 206 15.92 -25.81 -21.14
CA THR A 206 16.41 -24.66 -20.37
C THR A 206 15.38 -24.15 -19.36
N GLU A 207 14.11 -24.11 -19.72
CA GLU A 207 13.03 -23.64 -18.85
C GLU A 207 12.72 -24.64 -17.74
N LYS A 208 12.78 -25.96 -18.03
CA LYS A 208 12.69 -27.00 -16.98
C LYS A 208 13.81 -26.88 -15.95
N ARG A 209 15.04 -26.59 -16.39
CA ARG A 209 16.18 -26.32 -15.49
C ARG A 209 16.00 -25.04 -14.69
N LEU A 210 15.45 -23.99 -15.30
CA LEU A 210 15.12 -22.74 -14.60
C LEU A 210 14.05 -22.96 -13.53
N ALA A 211 13.00 -23.74 -13.83
CA ALA A 211 11.99 -24.16 -12.87
C ALA A 211 12.61 -24.85 -11.65
N ASP A 212 13.53 -25.81 -11.89
CA ASP A 212 14.21 -26.54 -10.82
C ASP A 212 15.08 -25.62 -9.94
N LEU A 213 15.78 -24.65 -10.54
CA LEU A 213 16.56 -23.66 -9.80
C LEU A 213 15.68 -22.73 -8.96
N LEU A 214 14.59 -22.23 -9.52
CA LEU A 214 13.64 -21.37 -8.82
C LEU A 214 12.94 -22.11 -7.68
N LEU A 215 12.54 -23.36 -7.91
CA LEU A 215 11.96 -24.22 -6.87
C LEU A 215 12.94 -24.46 -5.72
N LYS A 216 14.23 -24.72 -6.01
CA LYS A 216 15.27 -24.86 -4.96
C LYS A 216 15.45 -23.58 -4.15
N LYS A 217 15.44 -22.41 -4.78
CA LYS A 217 15.50 -21.11 -4.11
C LYS A 217 14.26 -20.85 -3.23
N LEU A 218 13.07 -21.13 -3.76
CA LEU A 218 11.80 -20.91 -3.07
C LEU A 218 11.48 -21.93 -1.97
N THR A 219 12.10 -23.11 -1.99
CA THR A 219 11.97 -24.11 -0.91
C THR A 219 13.07 -24.00 0.14
N GLY A 220 14.05 -23.11 -0.04
CA GLY A 220 15.12 -22.87 0.93
C GLY A 220 16.25 -23.91 0.90
N LEU A 221 16.31 -24.78 -0.11
CA LEU A 221 17.36 -25.80 -0.26
C LEU A 221 18.77 -25.21 -0.50
N GLU A 222 18.88 -23.92 -0.83
CA GLU A 222 20.17 -23.21 -0.95
C GLU A 222 20.55 -22.37 0.28
N GLN A 223 19.67 -22.18 1.27
CA GLN A 223 20.00 -21.38 2.47
C GLN A 223 20.87 -22.14 3.50
N PHE A 224 21.21 -23.41 3.24
CA PHE A 224 22.01 -24.27 4.14
C PHE A 224 23.44 -24.54 3.67
N LYS A 225 23.94 -23.87 2.62
CA LYS A 225 25.37 -23.91 2.29
C LYS A 225 26.00 -22.56 2.62
N ARG A 226 26.33 -22.40 3.90
CA ARG A 226 27.35 -21.45 4.38
C ARG A 226 28.72 -21.82 3.80
#